data_AF-A0AAD1RFT6-F1
#
_entry.id   AF-A0AAD1RFT6-F1
#
_cell.length_a   1.000
_cell.length_b   1.000
_cell.length_c   1.000
_cell.angle_alpha   90.00
_cell.angle_beta   90.00
_cell.angle_gamma   90.00
#
_symmetry.space_group_name_H-M   'P 1'
#
loop_
_entity.id
_entity.type
_entity.pdbx_description
1 polymer ?
#
loop_
_entity_poly.entity_id
_entity_poly.type
_entity_poly.pdbx_seq_one_letter_code
_entity_poly.pdbx_strand_id
1 'polypeptide(L)'
;MEATEMVQYLNGLDTPIRFTSNISASSVQYLDLEILIKNHEITHCLYKKDTDRNTLLHNNSAHPRMLKKSLPKAQFLRVARNNSDESKMEEQIEEMTEKFLERGYRRQDPLKAQQDAKIASSNTVARKAPELVFPMSYNDASPKVARVIKQNDTLPKV
;
A
#
# COMPACT_ATOMS: atom_id res chain seq x y z
N MET A 1 -4.65 3.74 -31.68
CA MET A 1 -5.78 4.30 -30.92
C MET A 1 -5.24 4.75 -29.59
N GLU A 2 -5.08 6.05 -29.40
CA GLU A 2 -4.62 6.60 -28.12
C GLU A 2 -5.67 6.33 -27.03
N ALA A 3 -5.26 6.24 -25.75
CA ALA A 3 -6.15 5.92 -24.64
C ALA A 3 -7.35 6.90 -24.55
N THR A 4 -7.13 8.16 -24.93
CA THR A 4 -8.17 9.20 -24.97
C THR A 4 -9.22 8.92 -26.05
N GLU A 5 -8.81 8.48 -27.23
CA GLU A 5 -9.71 8.14 -28.34
C GLU A 5 -10.62 6.97 -27.97
N MET A 6 -10.08 5.98 -27.24
CA MET A 6 -10.87 4.86 -26.73
C MET A 6 -11.98 5.32 -25.79
N VAL A 7 -11.66 6.21 -24.86
CA VAL A 7 -12.63 6.73 -23.88
C VAL A 7 -13.71 7.57 -24.56
N GLN A 8 -13.33 8.37 -25.55
CA GLN A 8 -14.28 9.14 -26.36
C GLN A 8 -15.21 8.23 -27.15
N TYR A 9 -14.66 7.20 -27.81
CA TYR A 9 -15.45 6.20 -28.53
C TYR A 9 -16.44 5.48 -27.62
N LEU A 10 -15.99 4.98 -26.46
CA LEU A 10 -16.84 4.28 -25.50
C LEU A 10 -17.95 5.18 -24.95
N ASN A 11 -17.65 6.44 -24.68
CA ASN A 11 -18.65 7.44 -24.26
C ASN A 11 -19.55 7.90 -25.43
N GLY A 12 -19.22 7.60 -26.68
CA GLY A 12 -20.09 7.87 -27.84
C GLY A 12 -21.19 6.83 -28.03
N LEU A 13 -21.09 5.66 -27.37
CA LEU A 13 -22.08 4.60 -27.49
C LEU A 13 -23.38 4.98 -26.76
N ASP A 14 -24.53 4.56 -27.31
CA ASP A 14 -25.84 4.73 -26.69
C ASP A 14 -26.04 3.74 -25.53
N THR A 15 -25.26 3.94 -24.46
CA THR A 15 -25.32 3.15 -23.23
C THR A 15 -25.44 4.10 -22.03
N PRO A 16 -26.05 3.63 -20.93
CA PRO A 16 -26.11 4.42 -19.69
C PRO A 16 -24.74 4.50 -18.97
N ILE A 17 -23.73 3.78 -19.44
CA ILE A 17 -22.42 3.69 -18.79
C ILE A 17 -21.52 4.81 -19.32
N ARG A 18 -20.88 5.55 -18.41
CA ARG A 18 -19.89 6.58 -18.73
C ARG A 18 -18.54 6.21 -18.15
N PHE A 19 -17.52 6.32 -18.99
CA PHE A 19 -16.15 6.03 -18.64
C PHE A 19 -15.42 7.33 -18.31
N THR A 20 -14.78 7.35 -17.14
CA THR A 20 -13.85 8.39 -16.73
C THR A 20 -12.44 7.86 -16.85
N SER A 21 -11.50 8.67 -17.35
CA SER A 21 -10.09 8.31 -17.43
C SER A 21 -9.22 9.36 -16.78
N ASN A 22 -8.22 8.92 -16.02
CA ASN A 22 -7.12 9.76 -15.57
C ASN A 22 -5.87 9.28 -16.31
N ILE A 23 -5.41 10.06 -17.29
CA ILE A 23 -4.27 9.72 -18.14
C ILE A 23 -3.17 10.72 -17.83
N SER A 24 -2.05 10.22 -17.33
CA SER A 24 -0.86 11.01 -17.06
C SER A 24 0.37 10.20 -17.47
N ALA A 25 1.37 10.88 -18.05
CA ALA A 25 2.63 10.26 -18.43
C ALA A 25 3.57 10.06 -17.23
N SER A 26 3.35 10.81 -16.15
CA SER A 26 4.24 10.89 -14.99
C SER A 26 3.61 10.41 -13.69
N SER A 27 2.32 10.11 -13.67
CA SER A 27 1.65 9.62 -12.47
C SER A 27 0.48 8.69 -12.78
N VAL A 28 0.20 7.76 -11.86
CA VAL A 28 -0.99 6.93 -11.92
C VAL A 28 -1.48 6.60 -10.51
N GLN A 29 -2.79 6.70 -10.33
CA GLN A 29 -3.46 6.32 -9.08
C GLN A 29 -3.83 4.84 -9.16
N TYR A 30 -3.36 4.04 -8.22
CA TYR A 30 -3.64 2.61 -8.15
C TYR A 30 -3.88 2.18 -6.70
N LEU A 31 -5.10 1.70 -6.44
CA LEU A 31 -5.54 1.33 -5.09
C LEU A 31 -5.33 2.49 -4.11
N ASP A 32 -4.51 2.28 -3.09
CA ASP A 32 -4.14 3.25 -2.07
C ASP A 32 -2.77 3.90 -2.30
N LEU A 33 -2.26 3.82 -3.53
CA LEU A 33 -1.00 4.42 -3.93
C LEU A 33 -1.20 5.40 -5.08
N GLU A 34 -0.42 6.46 -5.06
CA GLU A 34 -0.13 7.28 -6.22
C GLU A 34 1.32 6.99 -6.59
N ILE A 35 1.51 6.46 -7.79
CA ILE A 35 2.82 6.11 -8.34
C ILE A 35 3.23 7.26 -9.24
N LEU A 36 4.43 7.81 -9.02
CA LEU A 36 4.94 8.96 -9.75
C LEU A 36 6.32 8.67 -10.34
N ILE A 37 6.58 9.18 -11.54
CA ILE A 37 7.89 9.18 -12.15
C ILE A 37 8.54 10.54 -11.84
N LYS A 38 9.57 10.54 -10.99
CA LYS A 38 10.36 11.73 -10.64
C LYS A 38 11.83 11.43 -10.93
N ASN A 39 12.51 12.31 -11.67
CA ASN A 39 13.94 12.17 -12.00
C ASN A 39 14.31 10.79 -12.61
N HIS A 40 13.45 10.25 -13.48
CA HIS A 40 13.60 8.90 -14.06
C HIS A 40 13.51 7.73 -13.06
N GLU A 41 13.06 7.98 -11.83
CA GLU A 41 12.80 6.96 -10.82
C GLU A 41 11.31 6.84 -10.52
N ILE A 42 10.88 5.63 -10.16
CA ILE A 42 9.51 5.36 -9.71
C ILE A 42 9.45 5.63 -8.21
N THR A 43 8.68 6.65 -7.85
CA THR A 43 8.32 7.00 -6.48
C THR A 43 6.86 6.66 -6.24
N HIS A 44 6.47 6.52 -4.98
CA HIS A 44 5.09 6.27 -4.60
C HIS A 44 4.75 6.96 -3.29
N CYS A 45 3.50 7.36 -3.14
CA CYS A 45 2.95 7.89 -1.89
C CYS A 45 1.55 7.34 -1.63
N LEU A 46 1.05 7.51 -0.40
CA LEU A 46 -0.31 7.11 -0.07
C LEU A 46 -1.30 7.99 -0.86
N TYR A 47 -2.21 7.37 -1.60
CA TYR A 47 -3.27 8.07 -2.32
C TYR A 47 -4.59 7.98 -1.58
N LYS A 48 -5.33 9.09 -1.60
CA LYS A 48 -6.68 9.21 -1.08
C LYS A 48 -7.51 9.97 -2.11
N LYS A 49 -8.73 9.50 -2.38
CA LYS A 49 -9.62 10.22 -3.31
C LYS A 49 -10.13 11.50 -2.65
N ASP A 50 -10.34 12.54 -3.46
CA ASP A 50 -10.86 13.82 -2.97
C ASP A 50 -12.25 13.69 -2.30
N THR A 51 -13.01 12.68 -2.70
CA THR A 51 -14.33 12.37 -2.13
C THR A 51 -14.27 11.55 -0.84
N ASP A 52 -13.10 11.02 -0.48
CA ASP A 52 -12.95 10.19 0.71
C ASP A 52 -13.06 11.04 1.98
N ARG A 53 -14.02 10.70 2.83
CA ARG A 53 -14.15 11.30 4.16
C ARG A 53 -13.15 10.67 5.13
N ASN A 54 -12.93 11.31 6.28
CA ASN A 54 -12.23 10.66 7.39
C ASN A 54 -13.09 9.44 7.79
N THR A 55 -12.66 8.21 7.51
CA THR A 55 -13.39 6.96 7.83
C THR A 55 -12.87 6.29 9.09
N LEU A 56 -11.93 6.93 9.81
CA LEU A 56 -11.35 6.38 11.02
C LEU A 56 -12.42 6.21 12.10
N LEU A 57 -12.27 5.15 12.88
CA LEU A 57 -13.21 4.79 13.92
C LEU A 57 -13.18 5.82 15.05
N HIS A 58 -14.32 6.37 15.47
CA HIS A 58 -14.38 7.30 16.59
C HIS A 58 -13.96 6.64 17.91
N ASN A 59 -13.19 7.33 18.75
CA ASN A 59 -12.68 6.77 20.00
C ASN A 59 -13.82 6.40 20.99
N ASN A 60 -14.90 7.18 20.99
CA ASN A 60 -16.09 6.91 21.82
C ASN A 60 -17.10 5.93 21.18
N SER A 61 -16.76 5.29 20.08
CA SER A 61 -17.64 4.32 19.43
C SER A 61 -17.73 3.00 20.23
N ALA A 62 -18.82 2.25 20.00
CA ALA A 62 -19.12 0.97 20.64
C ALA A 62 -18.29 -0.22 20.09
N HIS A 63 -17.00 0.00 19.86
CA HIS A 63 -16.07 -1.02 19.39
C HIS A 63 -15.10 -1.45 20.51
N PRO A 64 -14.51 -2.66 20.40
CA PRO A 64 -13.54 -3.14 21.36
C PRO A 64 -12.40 -2.15 21.59
N ARG A 65 -12.01 -1.97 22.86
CA ARG A 65 -10.91 -1.07 23.24
C ARG A 65 -9.59 -1.44 22.56
N MET A 66 -9.34 -2.73 22.37
CA MET A 66 -8.13 -3.21 21.71
C MET A 66 -8.02 -2.72 20.27
N LEU A 67 -9.13 -2.77 19.51
CA LEU A 67 -9.17 -2.30 18.13
C LEU A 67 -8.87 -0.80 18.02
N LYS A 68 -9.48 0.00 18.90
CA LYS A 68 -9.25 1.45 18.95
C LYS A 68 -7.79 1.78 19.28
N LYS A 69 -7.17 1.03 20.19
CA LYS A 69 -5.75 1.20 20.54
C LYS A 69 -4.80 0.78 19.42
N SER A 70 -5.12 -0.28 18.67
CA SER A 70 -4.27 -0.75 17.57
C SER A 70 -4.40 0.07 16.29
N LEU A 71 -5.52 0.77 16.11
CA LEU A 71 -5.84 1.49 14.88
C LEU A 71 -4.81 2.58 14.52
N PRO A 72 -4.39 3.49 15.45
CA PRO A 72 -3.34 4.46 15.16
C PRO A 72 -2.08 3.80 14.62
N LYS A 73 -1.56 2.79 15.33
CA LYS A 73 -0.34 2.07 14.91
C LYS A 73 -0.47 1.48 13.50
N ALA A 74 -1.60 0.84 13.19
CA ALA A 74 -1.83 0.27 11.87
C ALA A 74 -1.85 1.34 10.76
N GLN A 75 -2.49 2.49 11.00
CA GLN A 75 -2.59 3.57 10.02
C GLN A 75 -1.25 4.29 9.82
N PHE A 76 -0.51 4.59 10.89
CA PHE A 76 0.82 5.21 10.76
C PHE A 76 1.83 4.28 10.08
N LEU A 77 1.80 2.97 10.37
CA LEU A 77 2.62 2.00 9.64
C LEU A 77 2.27 1.94 8.15
N ARG A 78 1.00 2.11 7.79
CA ARG A 78 0.58 2.17 6.39
C ARG A 78 1.16 3.41 5.71
N VAL A 79 1.06 4.59 6.33
CA VAL A 79 1.67 5.82 5.80
C VAL A 79 3.18 5.62 5.63
N ALA A 80 3.86 5.05 6.62
CA ALA A 80 5.30 4.83 6.54
C ALA A 80 5.72 3.85 5.43
N ARG A 81 4.92 2.81 5.15
CA ARG A 81 5.23 1.79 4.13
C ARG A 81 4.90 2.23 2.71
N ASN A 82 3.85 3.04 2.56
CA ASN A 82 3.31 3.44 1.26
C ASN A 82 3.93 4.74 0.73
N ASN A 83 5.02 5.21 1.33
CA ASN A 83 5.76 6.38 0.87
C ASN A 83 7.21 6.02 0.60
N SER A 84 7.69 6.37 -0.60
CA SER A 84 9.11 6.34 -0.94
C SER A 84 9.83 7.65 -0.61
N ASP A 85 9.08 8.75 -0.52
CA ASP A 85 9.60 10.09 -0.26
C ASP A 85 9.38 10.46 1.21
N GLU A 86 10.47 10.77 1.92
CA GLU A 86 10.42 11.08 3.35
C GLU A 86 9.64 12.37 3.63
N SER A 87 9.78 13.40 2.79
CA SER A 87 9.05 14.66 2.96
C SER A 87 7.55 14.44 2.80
N LYS A 88 7.13 13.65 1.79
CA LYS A 88 5.71 13.33 1.60
C LYS A 88 5.16 12.45 2.72
N MET A 89 5.97 11.53 3.24
CA MET A 89 5.61 10.72 4.41
C MET A 89 5.32 11.60 5.64
N GLU A 90 6.16 12.61 5.90
CA GLU A 90 5.98 13.49 7.05
C GLU A 90 4.69 14.32 6.97
N GLU A 91 4.42 14.91 5.80
CA GLU A 91 3.16 15.63 5.53
C GLU A 91 1.93 14.73 5.81
N GLN A 92 1.96 13.50 5.29
CA GLN A 92 0.84 12.57 5.45
C GLN A 92 0.68 12.03 6.87
N ILE A 93 1.78 11.96 7.63
CA ILE A 93 1.75 11.64 9.06
C ILE A 93 1.05 12.75 9.85
N GLU A 94 1.32 14.02 9.52
CA GLU A 94 0.67 15.17 10.15
C GLU A 94 -0.83 15.15 9.86
N GLU A 95 -1.22 14.98 8.59
CA GLU A 95 -2.64 14.84 8.22
C GLU A 95 -3.32 13.66 8.94
N MET A 96 -2.64 12.53 9.06
CA MET A 96 -3.18 11.35 9.76
C MET A 96 -3.39 11.65 11.24
N THR A 97 -2.47 12.41 11.85
CA THR A 97 -2.58 12.85 13.25
C THR A 97 -3.81 13.72 13.45
N GLU A 98 -4.04 14.70 12.58
CA GLU A 98 -5.24 15.54 12.61
C GLU A 98 -6.52 14.70 12.49
N LYS A 99 -6.56 13.76 11.54
CA LYS A 99 -7.70 12.84 11.36
C LYS A 99 -8.01 12.03 12.62
N PHE A 100 -7.00 11.62 13.40
CA PHE A 100 -7.21 10.95 14.69
C PHE A 100 -7.70 11.91 15.78
N LEU A 101 -7.20 13.15 15.83
CA LEU A 101 -7.65 14.15 16.79
C LEU A 101 -9.14 14.52 16.57
N GLU A 102 -9.56 14.69 15.32
CA GLU A 102 -10.97 14.90 14.94
C GLU A 102 -11.89 13.76 15.40
N ARG A 103 -11.35 12.54 15.50
CA ARG A 103 -12.09 11.34 15.92
C ARG A 103 -12.06 11.09 17.43
N GLY A 104 -11.57 12.05 18.21
CA GLY A 104 -11.60 12.03 19.67
C GLY A 104 -10.52 11.15 20.30
N TYR A 105 -9.45 10.82 19.57
CA TYR A 105 -8.29 10.16 20.17
C TYR A 105 -7.49 11.15 21.00
N ARG A 106 -6.89 10.66 22.09
CA ARG A 106 -6.03 11.50 22.93
C ARG A 106 -4.75 11.75 22.18
N ARG A 107 -4.24 12.99 22.17
CA ARG A 107 -3.02 13.38 21.43
C ARG A 107 -1.81 12.47 21.65
N GLN A 108 -1.70 11.85 22.82
CA GLN A 108 -0.60 10.92 23.15
C GLN A 108 -0.63 9.63 22.30
N ASP A 109 -1.81 9.14 21.94
CA ASP A 109 -1.98 7.89 21.19
C ASP A 109 -1.40 7.97 19.76
N PRO A 110 -1.78 8.96 18.92
CA PRO A 110 -1.22 9.10 17.59
C PRO A 110 0.26 9.52 17.62
N LEU A 111 0.69 10.36 18.56
CA LEU A 111 2.11 10.76 18.67
C LEU A 111 3.03 9.57 18.94
N LYS A 112 2.64 8.68 19.86
CA LYS A 112 3.39 7.46 20.13
C LYS A 112 3.42 6.54 18.90
N ALA A 113 2.27 6.36 18.25
CA ALA A 113 2.16 5.52 17.07
C ALA A 113 2.97 6.08 15.87
N GLN A 114 3.05 7.39 15.72
CA GLN A 114 3.89 8.08 14.75
C GLN A 114 5.37 7.78 14.99
N GLN A 115 5.84 7.92 16.23
CA GLN A 115 7.23 7.61 16.59
C GLN A 115 7.57 6.15 16.29
N ASP A 116 6.71 5.22 16.72
CA ASP A 116 6.87 3.79 16.45
C ASP A 116 6.94 3.50 14.95
N ALA A 117 6.15 4.19 14.13
CA ALA A 117 6.12 4.01 12.68
C ALA A 117 7.37 4.58 11.99
N LYS A 118 7.87 5.74 12.43
CA LYS A 118 9.13 6.31 11.92
C LYS A 118 10.31 5.36 12.19
N ILE A 119 10.39 4.83 13.42
CA ILE A 119 11.42 3.83 13.79
C ILE A 119 11.33 2.58 12.91
N ALA A 120 10.11 2.09 12.65
CA ALA A 120 9.91 0.92 11.81
C ALA A 120 10.29 1.15 10.33
N SER A 121 10.16 2.39 9.82
CA SER A 121 10.56 2.75 8.46
C SER A 121 12.08 2.82 8.31
N SER A 122 12.77 3.43 9.28
CA SER A 122 14.23 3.51 9.31
C SER A 122 14.89 2.13 9.51
N ASN A 123 14.24 1.24 10.24
CA ASN A 123 14.65 -0.17 10.39
C ASN A 123 14.20 -1.04 9.20
N THR A 124 14.24 -0.50 7.97
CA THR A 124 14.18 -1.33 6.77
C THR A 124 15.35 -2.30 6.82
N VAL A 125 15.10 -3.48 7.38
CA VAL A 125 15.97 -4.65 7.37
C VAL A 125 16.56 -4.71 5.98
N ALA A 126 17.88 -4.55 5.88
CA ALA A 126 18.61 -4.69 4.62
C ALA A 126 18.00 -5.86 3.88
N ARG A 127 17.27 -5.58 2.79
CA ARG A 127 16.60 -6.63 2.04
C ARG A 127 17.72 -7.55 1.59
N LYS A 128 17.80 -8.75 2.18
CA LYS A 128 18.63 -9.83 1.64
C LYS A 128 18.27 -9.87 0.16
N ALA A 129 19.26 -9.75 -0.73
CA ALA A 129 19.04 -9.73 -2.17
C ALA A 129 17.98 -10.79 -2.51
N PRO A 130 16.96 -10.48 -3.32
CA PRO A 130 15.83 -11.38 -3.53
C PRO A 130 16.40 -12.73 -3.95
N GLU A 131 16.38 -13.68 -3.02
CA GLU A 131 16.64 -15.06 -3.33
C GLU A 131 15.58 -15.39 -4.38
N LEU A 132 16.01 -15.86 -5.55
CA LEU A 132 15.14 -16.00 -6.70
C LEU A 132 14.06 -17.04 -6.37
N VAL A 133 12.94 -16.59 -5.80
CA VAL A 133 11.81 -17.45 -5.50
C VAL A 133 11.10 -17.69 -6.82
N PHE A 134 11.14 -18.92 -7.31
CA PHE A 134 10.34 -19.35 -8.43
C PHE A 134 9.03 -19.95 -7.90
N PRO A 135 7.94 -19.17 -7.80
CA PRO A 135 6.66 -19.70 -7.35
C PRO A 135 6.12 -20.63 -8.45
N MET A 136 6.32 -21.92 -8.26
CA MET A 136 5.65 -22.95 -9.03
C MET A 136 4.72 -23.73 -8.13
N SER A 137 3.56 -24.11 -8.66
CA SER A 137 2.71 -25.10 -8.01
C SER A 137 3.43 -26.45 -8.08
N TYR A 138 4.04 -26.85 -6.96
CA TYR A 138 4.49 -28.22 -6.80
C TYR A 138 3.26 -29.12 -6.75
N ASN A 139 3.17 -30.01 -7.73
CA ASN A 139 2.17 -31.07 -7.76
C ASN A 139 2.92 -32.39 -7.84
N ASP A 140 2.60 -33.35 -6.96
CA ASP A 140 3.20 -34.68 -6.93
C ASP A 140 3.06 -35.41 -8.28
N ALA A 141 2.07 -35.01 -9.10
CA ALA A 141 1.87 -35.49 -10.45
C ALA A 141 2.84 -34.90 -11.50
N SER A 142 3.81 -34.05 -11.12
CA SER A 142 4.81 -33.47 -12.02
C SER A 142 6.18 -34.16 -11.86
N PRO A 143 6.39 -35.32 -12.54
CA PRO A 143 7.58 -36.13 -12.36
C PRO A 143 8.87 -35.44 -12.79
N LYS A 144 8.79 -34.46 -13.71
CA LYS A 144 9.95 -33.67 -14.15
C LYS A 144 10.48 -32.77 -13.04
N VAL A 145 9.59 -32.12 -12.31
CA VAL A 145 9.93 -31.19 -11.21
C VAL A 145 10.41 -31.98 -10.00
N ALA A 146 9.71 -33.06 -9.64
CA ALA A 146 10.13 -33.94 -8.55
C ALA A 146 11.52 -34.55 -8.78
N ARG A 147 11.88 -34.87 -10.03
CA ARG A 147 13.21 -35.38 -10.39
C ARG A 147 14.30 -34.33 -10.20
N VAL A 148 14.07 -33.09 -10.62
CA VAL A 148 15.02 -31.98 -10.46
C VAL A 148 15.23 -31.65 -8.99
N ILE A 149 14.16 -31.63 -8.19
CA ILE A 149 14.27 -31.40 -6.74
C ILE A 149 15.09 -32.52 -6.10
N LYS A 150 14.74 -33.80 -6.30
CA LYS A 150 15.48 -34.95 -5.74
C LYS A 150 16.95 -35.02 -6.18
N GLN A 151 17.28 -34.53 -7.37
CA GLN A 151 18.66 -34.51 -7.88
C GLN A 151 19.52 -33.43 -7.20
N ASN A 152 18.91 -32.34 -6.74
CA ASN A 152 19.60 -31.18 -6.15
C ASN A 152 19.34 -31.01 -4.65
N ASP A 153 18.55 -31.90 -4.04
CA ASP A 153 18.22 -31.90 -2.62
C ASP A 153 19.43 -32.37 -1.80
N THR A 154 20.33 -31.44 -1.50
CA THR A 154 21.55 -31.66 -0.69
C THR A 154 21.33 -31.41 0.80
N LEU A 155 20.07 -31.23 1.24
CA LEU A 155 19.78 -30.96 2.64
C LEU A 155 19.76 -32.27 3.46
N PRO A 156 20.42 -32.32 4.63
CA PRO A 156 20.41 -33.49 5.49
C PRO A 156 19.00 -33.74 6.01
N LYS A 157 18.54 -34.99 5.90
CA LYS A 157 17.27 -35.44 6.47
C LYS A 157 17.43 -35.54 7.99
N VAL A 158 16.60 -34.78 8.71
CA VAL A 158 16.44 -34.84 10.18
C VAL A 158 15.80 -36.16 10.58
#